data_AF-A0A7G6ADS6-F1
#
_entry.id   AF-A0A7G6ADS6-F1
#
_cell.length_a   1.000
_cell.length_b   1.000
_cell.length_c   1.000
_cell.angle_alpha   90.00
_cell.angle_beta   90.00
_cell.angle_gamma   90.00
#
_symmetry.space_group_name_H-M   'P 1'
#
loop_
_entity.id
_entity.type
_entity.pdbx_description
1 polymer ?
#
loop_
_entity_poly.entity_id
_entity_poly.type
_entity_poly.pdbx_seq_one_letter_code
_entity_poly.pdbx_strand_id
1 'polypeptide(L)'
;MRLRWWLLGLALVWALWLLVNPAKRRIEGQMDEAIALATDCKPREAQSALIALRKTKATPEQLQQVQRALNDAGAACTRKRQRDKAWREAKDAVESALGASSADKARQRLRAFTRRWGEDDETRALKADIDARSPEHRRADEVE
;
A
#
# COMPACT_ATOMS: atom_id res chain seq x y z
N MET A 1 28.58 14.34 55.34
CA MET A 1 27.72 13.20 54.95
C MET A 1 26.64 13.53 53.90
N ARG A 2 26.19 14.79 53.72
CA ARG A 2 25.16 15.17 52.73
C ARG A 2 25.56 15.05 51.25
N LEU A 3 26.84 15.25 50.91
CA LEU A 3 27.31 15.28 49.53
C LEU A 3 27.25 13.90 48.83
N ARG A 4 27.56 12.81 49.56
CA ARG A 4 27.52 11.43 49.04
C ARG A 4 26.10 10.98 48.69
N TRP A 5 25.11 11.40 49.49
CA TRP A 5 23.69 11.11 49.20
C TRP A 5 23.17 11.88 47.99
N TRP A 6 23.64 13.10 47.77
CA TRP A 6 23.30 13.90 46.59
C TRP A 6 23.84 13.28 45.30
N LEU A 7 25.08 12.80 45.30
CA LEU A 7 25.70 12.13 44.16
C LEU A 7 25.00 10.82 43.81
N LEU A 8 24.55 10.04 44.80
CA LEU A 8 23.78 8.83 44.56
C LEU A 8 22.41 9.12 43.95
N GLY A 9 21.73 10.18 44.42
CA GLY A 9 20.48 10.64 43.83
C GLY A 9 20.65 11.06 42.37
N LEU A 10 21.72 11.81 42.06
CA LEU A 10 22.03 12.22 40.69
C LEU A 10 22.36 11.03 39.79
N ALA A 11 23.15 10.07 40.29
CA ALA A 11 23.49 8.85 39.56
C ALA A 11 22.26 7.99 39.25
N LEU A 12 21.31 7.90 40.20
CA LEU A 12 20.03 7.21 39.99
C LEU A 12 19.17 7.89 38.93
N VAL A 13 19.04 9.21 38.99
CA VAL A 13 18.30 9.99 37.98
C VAL A 13 18.95 9.85 36.62
N TRP A 14 20.29 9.87 36.55
CA TRP A 14 21.03 9.74 35.30
C TRP A 14 20.93 8.33 34.72
N ALA A 15 20.99 7.29 35.56
CA ALA A 15 20.76 5.91 35.15
C ALA A 15 19.31 5.68 34.67
N LEU A 16 18.32 6.29 35.32
CA LEU A 16 16.92 6.26 34.87
C LEU A 16 16.77 6.93 33.51
N TRP A 17 17.40 8.09 33.33
CA TRP A 17 17.39 8.84 32.08
C TRP A 17 18.06 8.04 30.94
N LEU A 18 19.19 7.42 31.22
CA LEU A 18 19.88 6.51 30.29
C LEU A 18 19.15 5.20 30.04
N LEU A 19 18.18 4.79 30.86
CA LEU A 19 17.33 3.64 30.57
C LEU A 19 16.12 4.03 29.70
N VAL A 20 15.60 5.25 29.86
CA VAL A 20 14.48 5.78 29.08
C VAL A 20 14.92 6.20 27.66
N ASN A 21 16.13 6.73 27.49
CA ASN A 21 16.65 7.16 26.19
C ASN A 21 16.87 6.03 25.15
N PRO A 22 17.44 4.86 25.48
CA PRO A 22 17.54 3.72 24.56
C PRO A 22 16.18 3.09 24.27
N ALA A 23 15.23 3.20 25.20
CA ALA A 23 13.84 2.80 24.95
C ALA A 23 13.21 3.70 23.86
N LYS A 24 13.42 5.02 23.89
CA LYS A 24 12.95 5.92 22.83
C LYS A 24 13.51 5.56 21.45
N ARG A 25 14.82 5.31 21.33
CA ARG A 25 15.43 4.93 20.03
C ARG A 25 14.92 3.60 19.48
N ARG A 26 14.65 2.60 20.35
CA ARG A 26 14.02 1.34 19.91
C ARG A 26 12.58 1.53 19.44
N ILE A 27 11.83 2.41 20.11
CA ILE A 27 10.44 2.71 19.74
C ILE A 27 10.40 3.38 18.36
N GLU A 28 11.27 4.36 18.10
CA GLU A 28 11.39 5.02 16.79
C GLU A 28 11.69 4.03 15.66
N GLY A 29 12.66 3.13 15.86
CA GLY A 29 12.98 2.10 14.85
C GLY A 29 11.82 1.13 14.56
N GLN A 30 11.07 0.73 15.60
CA GLN A 30 9.88 -0.11 15.39
C GLN A 30 8.71 0.66 14.75
N MET A 31 8.63 1.97 14.95
CA MET A 31 7.66 2.81 14.27
C MET A 31 7.97 2.94 12.77
N ASP A 32 9.24 3.14 12.40
CA ASP A 32 9.64 3.17 10.99
C ASP A 32 9.39 1.85 10.28
N GLU A 33 9.65 0.72 10.96
CA GLU A 33 9.35 -0.62 10.42
C GLU A 33 7.84 -0.85 10.24
N ALA A 34 7.02 -0.40 11.21
CA ALA A 34 5.56 -0.47 11.11
C ALA A 34 5.01 0.44 9.99
N ILE A 35 5.63 1.61 9.76
CA ILE A 35 5.28 2.52 8.67
C ILE A 35 5.69 1.93 7.31
N ALA A 36 6.86 1.29 7.23
CA ALA A 36 7.31 0.57 6.04
C ALA A 36 6.40 -0.62 5.71
N LEU A 37 5.92 -1.36 6.71
CA LEU A 37 4.93 -2.44 6.53
C LEU A 37 3.54 -1.90 6.15
N ALA A 38 3.16 -0.72 6.64
CA ALA A 38 1.92 -0.05 6.25
C ALA A 38 1.92 0.36 4.77
N THR A 39 3.07 0.82 4.26
CA THR A 39 3.24 1.12 2.83
C THR A 39 3.10 -0.09 1.92
N ASP A 40 3.31 -1.30 2.43
CA ASP A 40 3.20 -2.55 1.67
C ASP A 40 1.75 -3.08 1.56
N CYS A 41 0.75 -2.29 1.97
CA CYS A 41 -0.67 -2.57 1.82
C CYS A 41 -1.16 -3.89 2.46
N LYS A 42 -0.57 -4.28 3.59
CA LYS A 42 -0.99 -5.44 4.38
C LYS A 42 -1.79 -5.03 5.63
N PRO A 43 -3.12 -4.85 5.54
CA PRO A 43 -3.92 -4.28 6.62
C PRO A 43 -3.95 -5.11 7.92
N ARG A 44 -3.80 -6.44 7.82
CA ARG A 44 -3.71 -7.32 9.00
C ARG A 44 -2.38 -7.17 9.73
N GLU A 45 -1.27 -7.09 8.99
CA GLU A 45 0.07 -6.92 9.57
C GLU A 45 0.19 -5.53 10.20
N ALA A 46 -0.37 -4.50 9.55
CA ALA A 46 -0.36 -3.13 10.03
C ALA A 46 -1.16 -2.94 11.34
N GLN A 47 -2.32 -3.60 11.49
CA GLN A 47 -3.05 -3.62 12.77
C GLN A 47 -2.29 -4.40 13.85
N SER A 48 -1.63 -5.50 13.49
CA SER A 48 -0.83 -6.27 14.45
C SER A 48 0.39 -5.48 14.96
N ALA A 49 1.02 -4.69 14.10
CA ALA A 49 2.11 -3.78 14.45
C ALA A 49 1.62 -2.66 15.38
N LEU A 50 0.44 -2.10 15.15
CA LEU A 50 -0.20 -1.14 16.07
C LEU A 50 -0.48 -1.73 17.46
N ILE A 51 -0.93 -2.98 17.52
CA ILE A 51 -1.17 -3.69 18.78
C ILE A 51 0.15 -3.94 19.52
N ALA A 52 1.23 -4.29 18.79
CA ALA A 52 2.56 -4.44 19.35
C ALA A 52 3.13 -3.11 19.87
N LEU A 53 2.96 -2.01 19.12
CA LEU A 53 3.35 -0.65 19.50
C LEU A 53 2.57 -0.12 20.71
N ARG A 54 1.28 -0.46 20.84
CA ARG A 54 0.50 -0.15 22.05
C ARG A 54 1.03 -0.90 23.28
N LYS A 55 1.55 -2.11 23.10
CA LYS A 55 2.13 -2.90 24.21
C LYS A 55 3.49 -2.36 24.68
N THR A 56 4.24 -1.67 23.83
CA THR A 56 5.59 -1.15 24.16
C THR A 56 5.62 0.23 24.84
N LYS A 57 4.48 0.78 25.30
CA LYS A 57 4.39 2.12 25.94
C LYS A 57 4.86 3.27 25.02
N ALA A 58 4.48 3.25 23.74
CA ALA A 58 4.67 4.41 22.86
C ALA A 58 3.89 5.65 23.37
N THR A 59 4.41 6.85 23.14
CA THR A 59 3.73 8.09 23.56
C THR A 59 2.43 8.29 22.78
N PRO A 60 1.42 8.99 23.35
CA PRO A 60 0.13 9.20 22.68
C PRO A 60 0.27 9.94 21.32
N GLU A 61 1.23 10.87 21.21
CA GLU A 61 1.51 11.58 19.96
C GLU A 61 2.06 10.65 18.87
N GLN A 62 2.97 9.74 19.24
CA GLN A 62 3.54 8.72 18.37
C GLN A 62 2.48 7.74 17.85
N LEU A 63 1.58 7.30 18.73
CA LEU A 63 0.43 6.46 18.34
C LEU A 63 -0.50 7.19 17.37
N GLN A 64 -0.74 8.48 17.58
CA GLN A 64 -1.61 9.27 16.72
C GLN A 64 -1.01 9.47 15.32
N GLN A 65 0.30 9.68 15.23
CA GLN A 65 1.02 9.79 13.95
C GLN A 65 0.96 8.49 13.16
N VAL A 66 1.23 7.34 13.81
CA VAL A 66 1.13 6.02 13.19
C VAL A 66 -0.30 5.72 12.77
N GLN A 67 -1.29 6.05 13.58
CA GLN A 67 -2.71 5.86 13.23
C GLN A 67 -3.12 6.69 12.00
N ARG A 68 -2.66 7.94 11.88
CA ARG A 68 -2.92 8.77 10.69
C ARG A 68 -2.25 8.19 9.45
N ALA A 69 -0.97 7.86 9.55
CA ALA A 69 -0.23 7.22 8.46
C ALA A 69 -0.90 5.91 8.01
N LEU A 70 -1.41 5.12 8.95
CA LEU A 70 -2.14 3.88 8.67
C LEU A 70 -3.51 4.10 8.05
N ASN A 71 -4.24 5.14 8.46
CA ASN A 71 -5.53 5.47 7.87
C ASN A 71 -5.34 5.97 6.42
N ASP A 72 -4.35 6.84 6.19
CA ASP A 72 -4.03 7.38 4.87
C ASP A 72 -3.52 6.27 3.93
N ALA A 73 -2.59 5.44 4.41
CA ALA A 73 -2.13 4.25 3.68
C ALA A 73 -3.28 3.27 3.46
N GLY A 74 -4.14 3.04 4.46
CA GLY A 74 -5.29 2.14 4.37
C GLY A 74 -6.29 2.55 3.28
N ALA A 75 -6.56 3.84 3.13
CA ALA A 75 -7.44 4.35 2.07
C ALA A 75 -6.83 4.15 0.67
N ALA A 76 -5.55 4.48 0.49
CA ALA A 76 -4.82 4.29 -0.76
C ALA A 76 -4.73 2.79 -1.14
N CYS A 77 -4.41 1.94 -0.17
CA CYS A 77 -4.31 0.50 -0.34
C CYS A 77 -5.66 -0.16 -0.64
N THR A 78 -6.74 0.29 -0.01
CA THR A 78 -8.09 -0.19 -0.30
C THR A 78 -8.47 0.12 -1.74
N ARG A 79 -8.18 1.34 -2.21
CA ARG A 79 -8.42 1.73 -3.61
C ARG A 79 -7.58 0.91 -4.59
N LYS A 80 -6.29 0.66 -4.29
CA LYS A 80 -5.42 -0.20 -5.10
C LYS A 80 -5.95 -1.63 -5.17
N ARG A 81 -6.32 -2.23 -4.03
CA ARG A 81 -6.89 -3.58 -3.98
C ARG A 81 -8.21 -3.70 -4.74
N GLN A 82 -9.07 -2.68 -4.66
CA GLN A 82 -10.31 -2.64 -5.44
C GLN A 82 -10.04 -2.53 -6.93
N ARG A 83 -9.07 -1.70 -7.34
CA ARG A 83 -8.59 -1.62 -8.73
C ARG A 83 -8.09 -2.97 -9.21
N ASP A 84 -7.20 -3.63 -8.47
CA ASP A 84 -6.61 -4.91 -8.86
C ASP A 84 -7.68 -6.01 -9.01
N LYS A 85 -8.70 -6.00 -8.13
CA LYS A 85 -9.85 -6.90 -8.26
C LYS A 85 -10.66 -6.58 -9.52
N ALA A 86 -10.98 -5.31 -9.73
CA ALA A 86 -11.72 -4.86 -10.91
C ALA A 86 -10.93 -5.13 -12.21
N TRP A 87 -9.59 -5.08 -12.16
CA TRP A 87 -8.72 -5.37 -13.29
C TRP A 87 -8.80 -6.84 -13.68
N ARG A 88 -8.70 -7.76 -12.71
CA ARG A 88 -8.88 -9.20 -12.96
C ARG A 88 -10.23 -9.49 -13.61
N GLU A 89 -11.32 -8.96 -13.04
CA GLU A 89 -12.67 -9.15 -13.58
C GLU A 89 -12.82 -8.56 -15.00
N ALA A 90 -12.23 -7.39 -15.25
CA ALA A 90 -12.26 -6.75 -16.56
C ALA A 90 -11.44 -7.54 -17.59
N LYS A 91 -10.26 -8.03 -17.20
CA LYS A 91 -9.38 -8.85 -18.03
C LYS A 91 -10.06 -10.16 -18.43
N ASP A 92 -10.65 -10.88 -17.47
CA ASP A 92 -11.39 -12.12 -17.75
C ASP A 92 -12.55 -11.87 -18.73
N ALA A 93 -13.28 -10.76 -18.56
CA ALA A 93 -14.37 -10.38 -19.45
C ALA A 93 -13.88 -9.99 -20.86
N VAL A 94 -12.71 -9.36 -20.97
CA VAL A 94 -12.07 -9.01 -22.23
C VAL A 94 -11.60 -10.28 -22.94
N GLU A 95 -10.88 -11.17 -22.25
CA GLU A 95 -10.39 -12.44 -22.79
C GLU A 95 -11.53 -13.34 -23.25
N SER A 96 -12.63 -13.40 -22.48
CA SER A 96 -13.84 -14.10 -22.89
C SER A 96 -14.45 -13.51 -24.18
N ALA A 97 -14.51 -12.19 -24.31
CA ALA A 97 -14.99 -11.53 -25.52
C ALA A 97 -14.07 -11.78 -26.73
N LEU A 98 -12.75 -11.84 -26.52
CA LEU A 98 -11.77 -12.20 -27.54
C LEU A 98 -11.91 -13.66 -27.97
N GLY A 99 -12.13 -14.59 -27.03
CA GLY A 99 -12.41 -16.00 -27.32
C GLY A 99 -13.69 -16.18 -28.15
N ALA A 100 -14.68 -15.32 -27.96
CA ALA A 100 -15.89 -15.24 -28.78
C ALA A 100 -15.70 -14.44 -30.09
N SER A 101 -14.47 -14.11 -30.48
CA SER A 101 -14.12 -13.33 -31.68
C SER A 101 -14.78 -11.94 -31.76
N SER A 102 -15.05 -11.31 -30.62
CA SER A 102 -15.70 -10.01 -30.55
C SER A 102 -14.76 -8.92 -30.03
N ALA A 103 -13.88 -8.43 -30.91
CA ALA A 103 -12.92 -7.37 -30.61
C ALA A 103 -13.59 -6.06 -30.13
N ASP A 104 -14.74 -5.69 -30.71
CA ASP A 104 -15.50 -4.50 -30.27
C ASP A 104 -16.01 -4.61 -28.84
N LYS A 105 -16.53 -5.79 -28.45
CA LYS A 105 -16.96 -6.02 -27.06
C LYS A 105 -15.76 -5.96 -26.12
N ALA A 106 -14.64 -6.58 -26.49
CA ALA A 106 -13.39 -6.51 -25.74
C ALA A 106 -12.94 -5.05 -25.52
N ARG A 107 -12.90 -4.23 -26.58
CA ARG A 107 -12.60 -2.78 -26.49
C ARG A 107 -13.56 -2.04 -25.58
N GLN A 108 -14.86 -2.32 -25.67
CA GLN A 108 -15.87 -1.65 -24.87
C GLN A 108 -15.72 -1.98 -23.37
N ARG A 109 -15.42 -3.24 -23.03
CA ARG A 109 -15.14 -3.66 -21.65
C ARG A 109 -13.87 -3.01 -21.10
N LEU A 110 -12.81 -2.96 -21.89
CA LEU A 110 -11.58 -2.30 -21.50
C LEU A 110 -11.77 -0.79 -21.29
N ARG A 111 -12.52 -0.12 -22.18
CA ARG A 111 -12.86 1.31 -22.03
C ARG A 111 -13.70 1.60 -20.79
N ALA A 112 -14.61 0.71 -20.41
CA ALA A 112 -15.39 0.85 -19.19
C ALA A 112 -14.49 0.79 -17.94
N PHE A 113 -13.48 -0.09 -17.95
CA PHE A 113 -12.48 -0.16 -16.88
C PHE A 113 -11.61 1.11 -16.83
N THR A 114 -11.02 1.52 -17.96
CA THR A 114 -10.11 2.68 -17.98
C THR A 114 -10.79 4.00 -17.64
N ARG A 115 -12.06 4.18 -18.01
CA ARG A 115 -12.85 5.37 -17.60
C ARG A 115 -12.96 5.51 -16.09
N ARG A 116 -13.02 4.39 -15.36
CA ARG A 116 -13.23 4.39 -13.90
C ARG A 116 -11.92 4.34 -13.11
N TRP A 117 -10.91 3.65 -13.63
CA TRP A 117 -9.68 3.35 -12.89
C TRP A 117 -8.41 3.98 -13.50
N GLY A 118 -8.51 4.57 -14.68
CA GLY A 118 -7.38 5.09 -15.45
C GLY A 118 -6.75 4.02 -16.35
N GLU A 119 -5.85 4.46 -17.21
CA GLU A 119 -5.05 3.59 -18.09
C GLU A 119 -3.66 3.42 -17.47
N ASP A 120 -3.14 2.19 -17.45
CA ASP A 120 -1.77 1.84 -17.05
C ASP A 120 -1.07 1.05 -18.16
N ASP A 121 0.18 0.62 -17.93
CA ASP A 121 0.95 -0.18 -18.90
C ASP A 121 0.28 -1.52 -19.24
N GLU A 122 -0.29 -2.23 -18.25
CA GLU A 122 -1.01 -3.49 -18.48
C GLU A 122 -2.25 -3.28 -19.34
N THR A 123 -2.99 -2.20 -19.09
CA THR A 123 -4.18 -1.84 -19.84
C THR A 123 -3.84 -1.43 -21.27
N ARG A 124 -2.73 -0.71 -21.48
CA ARG A 124 -2.22 -0.39 -22.83
C ARG A 124 -1.79 -1.64 -23.59
N ALA A 125 -1.09 -2.56 -22.93
CA ALA A 125 -0.69 -3.83 -23.54
C ALA A 125 -1.92 -4.65 -23.96
N LEU A 126 -2.93 -4.76 -23.09
CA LEU A 126 -4.16 -5.49 -23.42
C LEU A 126 -4.94 -4.80 -24.55
N LYS A 127 -4.96 -3.47 -24.58
CA LYS A 127 -5.57 -2.70 -25.68
C LYS A 127 -4.90 -3.00 -27.01
N ALA A 128 -3.57 -3.01 -27.05
CA ALA A 128 -2.81 -3.33 -28.25
C ALA A 128 -3.07 -4.78 -28.74
N ASP A 129 -3.19 -5.75 -27.83
CA ASP A 129 -3.57 -7.13 -28.18
C ASP A 129 -4.99 -7.20 -28.78
N ILE A 130 -5.96 -6.47 -28.21
CA ILE A 130 -7.31 -6.39 -28.77
C ILE A 130 -7.29 -5.78 -30.18
N ASP A 131 -6.49 -4.71 -30.36
CA ASP A 131 -6.38 -4.01 -31.64
C ASP A 131 -5.74 -4.89 -32.72
N ALA A 132 -4.69 -5.64 -32.37
CA ALA A 132 -4.05 -6.61 -33.27
C ALA A 132 -4.98 -7.76 -33.69
N ARG A 133 -5.93 -8.15 -32.84
CA ARG A 133 -6.93 -9.19 -33.14
C ARG A 133 -8.15 -8.66 -33.89
N SER A 134 -8.27 -7.34 -34.05
CA SER A 134 -9.42 -6.73 -34.69
C SER A 134 -9.40 -6.90 -36.21
N PRO A 135 -10.51 -7.33 -36.83
CA PRO A 135 -10.58 -7.52 -38.28
C PRO A 135 -10.42 -6.22 -39.08
N GLU A 136 -10.65 -5.05 -38.48
CA GLU A 136 -10.39 -3.75 -39.11
C GLU A 136 -8.90 -3.51 -39.37
N HIS A 137 -8.01 -3.96 -38.49
CA HIS A 137 -6.56 -3.80 -38.69
C HIS A 137 -6.06 -4.72 -39.80
N ARG A 138 -6.56 -5.97 -39.83
CA ARG A 138 -6.26 -6.92 -40.91
C ARG A 138 -6.64 -6.37 -42.30
N ARG A 139 -7.77 -5.66 -42.42
CA ARG A 139 -8.21 -5.05 -43.68
C ARG A 139 -7.41 -3.82 -44.07
N ALA A 140 -6.78 -3.12 -43.12
CA ALA A 140 -5.97 -1.94 -43.41
C ALA A 140 -4.60 -2.32 -44.00
N ASP A 141 -3.99 -3.42 -43.55
CA ASP A 141 -2.75 -3.98 -44.13
C ASP A 141 -2.95 -4.60 -45.53
N GLU A 142 -4.17 -4.97 -45.90
CA GLU A 142 -4.47 -5.65 -47.18
C GLU A 142 -4.67 -4.68 -48.37
N VAL A 143 -4.64 -3.37 -48.11
CA VAL A 143 -4.96 -2.30 -49.10
C VAL A 143 -3.73 -1.44 -49.45
N GLU A 144 -2.56 -1.74 -48.90
CA GLU A 144 -1.27 -1.09 -49.27
C GLU A 144 -0.48 -1.89 -50.32
#